data_AF-A0A6A5HPK8-F1
#
_entry.id   AF-A0A6A5HPK8-F1
#
_cell.length_a   1.000
_cell.length_b   1.000
_cell.length_c   1.000
_cell.angle_alpha   90.00
_cell.angle_beta   90.00
_cell.angle_gamma   90.00
#
_symmetry.space_group_name_H-M   'P 1'
#
loop_
_entity.id
_entity.type
_entity.pdbx_description
1 polymer ?
#
loop_
_entity_poly.entity_id
_entity_poly.type
_entity_poly.pdbx_seq_one_letter_code
_entity_poly.pdbx_strand_id
1 'polypeptide(L)'
;MWSPMERLLEQLKEDMPHHRIVFTGHSLGGAIASIASTVFVRNFPETSNRTHSITFGQPRVGNLQYAMTHDRLVAAGSWRVIHGRDIVAHIPFCVESVGRSCVPFYNHGSYHHGVEVWFPGNMTNQDTFRVCTGTPLNEDNLCSNAHRYFDINDHLFYFGHHVSDYGVNGCRDL
;
A
#
# COMPACT_ATOMS: atom_id res chain seq x y z
N MET A 1 5.61 -1.27 20.59
CA MET A 1 4.55 -0.96 19.59
C MET A 1 3.56 -2.12 19.45
N TRP A 2 4.02 -3.35 19.22
CA TRP A 2 3.15 -4.51 19.00
C TRP A 2 2.24 -4.93 20.16
N SER A 3 2.77 -5.16 21.36
CA SER A 3 1.92 -5.69 22.45
C SER A 3 0.71 -4.80 22.82
N PRO A 4 0.82 -3.45 22.84
CA PRO A 4 -0.36 -2.59 23.00
C PRO A 4 -1.36 -2.68 21.84
N MET A 5 -0.87 -2.79 20.60
CA MET A 5 -1.72 -2.87 19.41
C MET A 5 -2.47 -4.19 19.34
N GLU A 6 -1.80 -5.31 19.66
CA GLU A 6 -2.43 -6.64 19.72
C GLU A 6 -3.60 -6.66 20.70
N ARG A 7 -3.41 -6.13 21.92
CA ARG A 7 -4.49 -6.03 22.91
C ARG A 7 -5.68 -5.20 22.43
N LEU A 8 -5.41 -4.05 21.79
CA LEU A 8 -6.47 -3.21 21.24
C LEU A 8 -7.23 -3.97 20.14
N LEU A 9 -6.52 -4.65 19.25
CA LEU A 9 -7.12 -5.39 18.14
C LEU A 9 -7.93 -6.60 18.61
N GLU A 10 -7.48 -7.30 19.66
CA GLU A 10 -8.24 -8.36 20.33
C GLU A 10 -9.56 -7.81 20.89
N GLN A 11 -9.51 -6.67 21.60
CA GLN A 11 -10.70 -6.05 22.15
C GLN A 11 -11.68 -5.62 21.06
N LEU A 12 -11.20 -4.93 20.02
CA LEU A 12 -12.05 -4.46 18.91
C LEU A 12 -12.67 -5.62 18.12
N LYS A 13 -11.99 -6.77 18.05
CA LYS A 13 -12.55 -7.98 17.43
C LYS A 13 -13.79 -8.46 18.17
N GLU A 14 -13.74 -8.51 19.50
CA GLU A 14 -14.85 -8.95 20.35
C GLU A 14 -16.00 -7.93 20.35
N ASP A 15 -15.67 -6.63 20.45
CA ASP A 15 -16.66 -5.56 20.52
C ASP A 15 -17.34 -5.32 19.15
N MET A 16 -16.66 -5.63 18.04
CA MET A 16 -17.12 -5.35 16.68
C MET A 16 -16.91 -6.54 15.72
N PRO A 17 -17.58 -7.68 15.92
CA PRO A 17 -17.30 -8.94 15.20
C PRO A 17 -17.66 -8.91 13.71
N HIS A 18 -18.53 -8.01 13.28
CA HIS A 18 -19.01 -7.91 11.88
C HIS A 18 -18.51 -6.67 11.14
N HIS A 19 -17.68 -5.84 11.77
CA HIS A 19 -17.18 -4.62 11.14
C HIS A 19 -15.96 -4.90 10.25
N ARG A 20 -15.82 -4.08 9.22
CA ARG A 20 -14.60 -4.05 8.40
C ARG A 20 -13.46 -3.47 9.23
N ILE A 21 -12.29 -4.08 9.10
CA ILE A 21 -11.05 -3.64 9.75
C ILE A 21 -10.17 -3.07 8.65
N VAL A 22 -9.80 -1.79 8.75
CA VAL A 22 -8.99 -1.14 7.72
C VAL A 22 -7.66 -0.72 8.31
N PHE A 23 -6.57 -1.29 7.78
CA PHE A 23 -5.23 -0.83 8.05
C PHE A 23 -4.82 0.17 6.99
N THR A 24 -4.38 1.35 7.43
CA THR A 24 -4.02 2.44 6.53
C THR A 24 -2.79 3.18 7.04
N GLY A 25 -2.14 3.88 6.13
CA GLY A 25 -0.97 4.70 6.40
C GLY A 25 -0.40 5.29 5.12
N HIS A 26 0.29 6.41 5.26
CA HIS A 26 1.04 7.07 4.21
C HIS A 26 2.54 6.81 4.37
N SER A 27 3.28 6.71 3.27
CA SER A 27 4.75 6.57 3.28
C SER A 27 5.21 5.36 4.10
N LEU A 28 6.17 5.55 5.03
CA LEU A 28 6.57 4.56 6.02
C LEU A 28 5.39 3.97 6.81
N GLY A 29 4.38 4.79 7.13
CA GLY A 29 3.15 4.34 7.78
C GLY A 29 2.38 3.34 6.93
N GLY A 30 2.42 3.49 5.60
CA GLY A 30 1.86 2.53 4.66
C GLY A 30 2.58 1.18 4.74
N ALA A 31 3.91 1.17 4.80
CA ALA A 31 4.68 -0.07 4.97
C ALA A 31 4.39 -0.76 6.31
N ILE A 32 4.29 0.02 7.39
CA ILE A 32 3.92 -0.51 8.71
C ILE A 32 2.50 -1.10 8.67
N ALA A 33 1.55 -0.44 8.00
CA ALA A 33 0.18 -0.91 7.88
C ALA A 33 0.05 -2.25 7.14
N SER A 34 0.87 -2.53 6.12
CA SER A 34 0.84 -3.84 5.46
C SER A 34 1.41 -4.95 6.33
N ILE A 35 2.49 -4.68 7.07
CA ILE A 35 3.01 -5.65 8.04
C ILE A 35 1.98 -5.89 9.15
N ALA A 36 1.39 -4.81 9.69
CA ALA A 36 0.39 -4.87 10.75
C ALA A 36 -0.81 -5.72 10.36
N SER A 37 -1.40 -5.47 9.20
CA SER A 37 -2.54 -6.24 8.69
C SER A 37 -2.20 -7.71 8.45
N THR A 38 -1.01 -8.00 7.92
CA THR A 38 -0.54 -9.38 7.70
C THR A 38 -0.41 -10.13 9.01
N VAL A 39 0.26 -9.53 10.00
CA VAL A 39 0.48 -10.13 11.32
C VAL A 39 -0.85 -10.29 12.06
N PHE A 40 -1.73 -9.29 11.98
CA PHE A 40 -3.05 -9.34 12.59
C PHE A 40 -3.86 -10.52 12.05
N VAL A 41 -4.01 -10.66 10.72
CA VAL A 41 -4.77 -11.79 10.17
C VAL A 41 -4.07 -13.12 10.43
N ARG A 42 -2.74 -13.16 10.47
CA ARG A 42 -2.01 -14.39 10.84
C ARG A 42 -2.37 -14.85 12.26
N ASN A 43 -2.51 -13.91 13.20
CA ASN A 43 -2.88 -14.19 14.59
C ASN A 43 -4.39 -14.45 14.76
N PHE A 44 -5.23 -13.86 13.89
CA PHE A 44 -6.70 -13.96 13.92
C PHE A 44 -7.26 -14.33 12.54
N PRO A 45 -7.08 -15.58 12.06
CA PRO A 45 -7.41 -15.97 10.69
C PRO A 45 -8.87 -15.75 10.28
N GLU A 46 -9.81 -15.83 11.22
CA GLU A 46 -11.24 -15.57 11.01
C GLU A 46 -11.54 -14.12 10.58
N THR A 47 -10.60 -13.19 10.79
CA THR A 47 -10.74 -11.79 10.39
C THR A 47 -10.30 -11.53 8.93
N SER A 48 -9.73 -12.53 8.26
CA SER A 48 -9.18 -12.42 6.89
C SER A 48 -10.17 -11.79 5.89
N ASN A 49 -11.42 -12.25 5.88
CA ASN A 49 -12.45 -11.83 4.93
C ASN A 49 -13.06 -10.45 5.23
N ARG A 50 -12.67 -9.79 6.33
CA ARG A 50 -13.12 -8.45 6.71
C ARG A 50 -11.98 -7.47 6.95
N THR A 51 -10.74 -7.89 6.76
CA THR A 51 -9.55 -7.07 6.93
C THR A 51 -9.09 -6.54 5.58
N HIS A 52 -9.05 -5.22 5.47
CA HIS A 52 -8.59 -4.48 4.31
C HIS A 52 -7.27 -3.76 4.61
N SER A 53 -6.43 -3.60 3.59
CA SER A 53 -5.28 -2.69 3.63
C SER A 53 -5.45 -1.62 2.55
N ILE A 54 -5.46 -0.35 2.94
CA ILE A 54 -5.53 0.79 2.01
C ILE A 54 -4.42 1.75 2.38
N THR A 55 -3.37 1.82 1.56
CA THR A 55 -2.16 2.61 1.86
C THR A 55 -1.88 3.64 0.79
N PHE A 56 -1.09 4.66 1.13
CA PHE A 56 -0.81 5.81 0.27
C PHE A 56 0.71 5.97 0.12
N GLY A 57 1.22 5.98 -1.11
CA GLY A 57 2.68 6.13 -1.37
C GLY A 57 3.52 5.07 -0.64
N GLN A 58 3.01 3.85 -0.51
CA GLN A 58 3.65 2.78 0.24
C GLN A 58 4.91 2.29 -0.50
N PRO A 59 6.09 2.23 0.16
CA PRO A 59 7.28 1.62 -0.41
C PRO A 59 7.18 0.09 -0.46
N ARG A 60 8.03 -0.57 -1.25
CA ARG A 60 8.13 -2.05 -1.22
C ARG A 60 8.54 -2.51 0.18
N VAL A 61 7.87 -3.56 0.67
CA VAL A 61 8.02 -3.99 2.07
C VAL A 61 8.79 -5.30 2.22
N GLY A 62 8.62 -6.22 1.27
CA GLY A 62 9.24 -7.54 1.34
C GLY A 62 9.53 -8.09 -0.05
N ASN A 63 9.84 -9.39 -0.10
CA ASN A 63 10.03 -10.12 -1.35
C ASN A 63 8.71 -10.66 -1.92
N LEU A 64 8.78 -11.38 -3.04
CA LEU A 64 7.61 -12.00 -3.67
C LEU A 64 6.85 -12.90 -2.69
N GLN A 65 7.54 -13.69 -1.88
CA GLN A 65 6.88 -14.57 -0.91
C GLN A 65 6.09 -13.80 0.15
N TYR A 66 6.63 -12.69 0.68
CA TYR A 66 5.86 -11.80 1.54
C TYR A 66 4.65 -11.25 0.81
N ALA A 67 4.83 -10.77 -0.42
CA ALA A 67 3.75 -10.16 -1.17
C ALA A 67 2.57 -11.11 -1.42
N MET A 68 2.87 -12.32 -1.89
CA MET A 68 1.85 -13.36 -2.11
C MET A 68 1.21 -13.83 -0.79
N THR A 69 1.96 -13.81 0.32
CA THR A 69 1.42 -14.15 1.64
C THR A 69 0.46 -13.06 2.13
N HIS A 70 0.82 -11.79 1.96
CA HIS A 70 -0.03 -10.66 2.31
C HIS A 70 -1.35 -10.71 1.54
N ASP A 71 -1.29 -10.88 0.22
CA ASP A 71 -2.49 -10.93 -0.64
C ASP A 71 -3.43 -12.09 -0.26
N ARG A 72 -2.85 -13.23 0.13
CA ARG A 72 -3.64 -14.38 0.60
C ARG A 72 -4.29 -14.12 1.96
N LEU A 73 -3.58 -13.47 2.89
CA LEU A 73 -4.08 -13.26 4.25
C LEU A 73 -5.09 -12.10 4.31
N VAL A 74 -4.79 -10.97 3.67
CA VAL A 74 -5.65 -9.78 3.68
C VAL A 74 -6.73 -9.90 2.58
N ALA A 75 -7.55 -10.93 2.69
CA ALA A 75 -8.44 -11.41 1.64
C ALA A 75 -9.62 -10.49 1.33
N ALA A 76 -10.00 -9.59 2.25
CA ALA A 76 -11.05 -8.60 1.98
C ALA A 76 -10.58 -7.54 0.97
N GLY A 77 -9.26 -7.36 0.82
CA GLY A 77 -8.63 -6.59 -0.23
C GLY A 77 -7.46 -5.72 0.25
N SER A 78 -6.45 -5.62 -0.61
CA SER A 78 -5.25 -4.82 -0.39
C SER A 78 -5.06 -3.87 -1.57
N TRP A 79 -5.09 -2.56 -1.29
CA TRP A 79 -4.97 -1.50 -2.28
C TRP A 79 -3.89 -0.51 -1.87
N ARG A 80 -3.15 -0.05 -2.87
CA ARG A 80 -2.11 0.96 -2.70
C ARG A 80 -2.36 2.09 -3.67
N VAL A 81 -2.60 3.25 -3.10
CA VAL A 81 -2.91 4.45 -3.85
C VAL A 81 -1.61 5.19 -4.10
N ILE A 82 -1.26 5.37 -5.38
CA ILE A 82 0.00 5.97 -5.80
C ILE A 82 -0.28 7.21 -6.65
N HIS A 83 0.36 8.31 -6.31
CA HIS A 83 0.26 9.58 -7.04
C HIS A 83 1.41 9.73 -8.03
N GLY A 84 1.09 10.01 -9.29
CA GLY A 84 2.02 10.49 -10.30
C GLY A 84 3.25 9.59 -10.42
N ARG A 85 4.42 10.19 -10.19
CA ARG A 85 5.74 9.57 -10.29
C ARG A 85 6.40 9.46 -8.92
N ASP A 86 5.61 9.21 -7.87
CA ASP A 86 6.07 9.08 -6.49
C ASP A 86 7.23 8.07 -6.36
N ILE A 87 8.43 8.57 -6.08
CA ILE A 87 9.63 7.73 -5.93
C ILE A 87 9.52 6.74 -4.77
N VAL A 88 8.77 7.08 -3.72
CA VAL A 88 8.69 6.27 -2.50
C VAL A 88 8.01 4.95 -2.80
N ALA A 89 7.02 4.94 -3.69
CA ALA A 89 6.38 3.71 -4.15
C ALA A 89 7.36 2.76 -4.86
N HIS A 90 8.49 3.26 -5.37
CA HIS A 90 9.46 2.45 -6.11
C HIS A 90 10.72 2.11 -5.31
N ILE A 91 10.82 2.50 -4.04
CA ILE A 91 11.92 2.10 -3.15
C ILE A 91 11.48 1.04 -2.13
N PRO A 92 12.39 0.16 -1.68
CA PRO A 92 13.62 -0.21 -2.36
C PRO A 92 13.34 -0.70 -3.79
N PHE A 93 14.22 -0.38 -4.73
CA PHE A 93 14.05 -0.76 -6.12
C PHE A 93 13.98 -2.29 -6.28
N CYS A 94 13.03 -2.75 -7.09
CA CYS A 94 12.97 -4.15 -7.49
C CYS A 94 14.17 -4.49 -8.38
N VAL A 95 14.47 -5.77 -8.54
CA VAL A 95 15.41 -6.20 -9.59
C VAL A 95 14.66 -6.15 -10.91
N GLU A 96 15.18 -5.41 -11.88
CA GLU A 96 14.60 -5.31 -13.22
C GLU A 96 15.21 -6.37 -14.15
N SER A 97 14.39 -6.98 -15.00
CA SER A 97 14.83 -7.83 -16.12
C SER A 97 14.72 -7.09 -17.46
N VAL A 98 14.82 -7.83 -18.58
CA VAL A 98 14.68 -7.26 -19.93
C VAL A 98 13.36 -6.49 -20.02
N GLY A 99 13.42 -5.26 -20.52
CA GLY A 99 12.25 -4.38 -20.62
C GLY A 99 11.85 -3.67 -19.32
N ARG A 100 12.73 -3.65 -18.30
CA ARG A 100 12.53 -2.97 -17.00
C ARG A 100 11.38 -3.54 -16.17
N SER A 101 11.00 -4.78 -16.44
CA SER A 101 9.98 -5.48 -15.68
C SER A 101 10.55 -5.94 -14.34
N CYS A 102 9.89 -5.59 -13.23
CA CYS A 102 10.27 -6.11 -11.92
C CYS A 102 10.21 -7.64 -11.88
N VAL A 103 11.26 -8.26 -11.38
CA VAL A 103 11.36 -9.70 -11.19
C VAL A 103 11.73 -10.04 -9.75
N PRO A 104 11.29 -11.20 -9.23
CA PRO A 104 11.55 -11.61 -7.85
C PRO A 104 13.03 -11.86 -7.51
N PHE A 105 13.88 -12.05 -8.52
CA PHE A 105 15.31 -12.40 -8.41
C PHE A 105 15.58 -13.48 -7.35
N TYR A 106 15.20 -14.72 -7.65
CA TYR A 106 15.28 -15.86 -6.71
C TYR A 106 14.60 -15.58 -5.35
N ASN A 107 13.57 -14.74 -5.33
CA ASN A 107 12.85 -14.30 -4.12
C ASN A 107 13.69 -13.46 -3.14
N HIS A 108 14.78 -12.83 -3.62
CA HIS A 108 15.59 -11.87 -2.86
C HIS A 108 15.30 -10.41 -3.24
N GLY A 109 14.67 -10.16 -4.38
CA GLY A 109 14.29 -8.82 -4.81
C GLY A 109 13.08 -8.30 -4.02
N SER A 110 13.02 -7.00 -3.79
CA SER A 110 11.82 -6.36 -3.28
C SER A 110 10.68 -6.50 -4.29
N TYR A 111 9.49 -6.79 -3.80
CA TYR A 111 8.32 -7.02 -4.62
C TYR A 111 7.07 -6.50 -3.93
N HIS A 112 6.21 -5.92 -4.74
CA HIS A 112 4.99 -5.31 -4.29
C HIS A 112 3.85 -6.32 -4.05
N HIS A 113 2.93 -5.96 -3.16
CA HIS A 113 1.71 -6.71 -2.82
C HIS A 113 0.48 -5.85 -3.03
N GLY A 114 -0.70 -6.45 -3.17
CA GLY A 114 -1.94 -5.73 -3.35
C GLY A 114 -2.02 -5.00 -4.69
N VAL A 115 -3.23 -4.54 -5.00
CA VAL A 115 -3.53 -3.87 -6.26
C VAL A 115 -3.14 -2.40 -6.16
N GLU A 116 -2.37 -1.93 -7.14
CA GLU A 116 -2.09 -0.51 -7.28
C GLU A 116 -3.30 0.22 -7.88
N VAL A 117 -3.64 1.35 -7.27
CA VAL A 117 -4.58 2.35 -7.78
C VAL A 117 -3.77 3.60 -8.07
N TRP A 118 -3.48 3.82 -9.34
CA TRP A 118 -2.55 4.85 -9.78
C TRP A 118 -3.27 6.08 -10.32
N PHE A 119 -2.89 7.25 -9.82
CA PHE A 119 -3.38 8.56 -10.27
C PHE A 119 -2.29 9.24 -11.10
N PRO A 120 -2.36 9.21 -12.45
CA PRO A 120 -1.32 9.79 -13.32
C PRO A 120 -1.28 11.33 -13.34
N GLY A 121 -2.39 11.97 -12.97
CA GLY A 121 -2.52 13.44 -12.91
C GLY A 121 -2.00 14.02 -11.59
N ASN A 122 -2.57 15.15 -11.18
CA ASN A 122 -2.18 15.87 -9.95
C ASN A 122 -2.89 15.33 -8.69
N MET A 123 -3.60 14.21 -8.83
CA MET A 123 -4.40 13.56 -7.80
C MET A 123 -5.31 14.56 -7.05
N THR A 124 -6.06 15.35 -7.80
CA THR A 124 -7.17 16.15 -7.28
C THR A 124 -8.47 15.33 -7.28
N ASN A 125 -9.53 15.82 -6.65
CA ASN A 125 -10.85 15.15 -6.63
C ASN A 125 -11.50 15.00 -8.03
N GLN A 126 -10.96 15.66 -9.05
CA GLN A 126 -11.45 15.60 -10.43
C GLN A 126 -10.61 14.67 -11.31
N ASP A 127 -9.45 14.22 -10.82
CA ASP A 127 -8.55 13.38 -11.61
C ASP A 127 -9.04 11.94 -11.70
N THR A 128 -8.75 11.33 -12.85
CA THR A 128 -9.02 9.91 -13.09
C THR A 128 -7.91 9.04 -12.52
N PHE A 129 -8.26 7.82 -12.12
CA PHE A 129 -7.30 6.80 -11.71
C PHE A 129 -7.35 5.58 -12.61
N ARG A 130 -6.30 4.78 -12.53
CA ARG A 130 -6.21 3.46 -13.14
C ARG A 130 -6.04 2.40 -12.06
N VAL A 131 -6.81 1.32 -12.16
CA VAL A 131 -6.60 0.11 -11.36
C VAL A 131 -5.63 -0.80 -12.11
N CYS A 132 -4.50 -1.10 -11.48
CA CYS A 132 -3.36 -1.74 -12.10
C CYS A 132 -3.39 -3.25 -11.89
N THR A 133 -4.04 -3.95 -12.82
CA THR A 133 -4.19 -5.41 -12.81
C THR A 133 -3.42 -6.10 -13.94
N GLY A 134 -2.50 -5.38 -14.59
CA GLY A 134 -1.66 -5.90 -15.66
C GLY A 134 -0.51 -6.76 -15.15
N THR A 135 0.54 -6.84 -15.95
CA THR A 135 1.67 -7.73 -15.72
C THR A 135 2.98 -6.95 -15.56
N PRO A 136 3.89 -7.40 -14.66
CA PRO A 136 3.72 -8.48 -13.69
C PRO A 136 2.67 -8.18 -12.62
N LEU A 137 2.08 -9.23 -12.03
CA LEU A 137 1.11 -9.07 -10.95
C LEU A 137 1.71 -8.22 -9.81
N ASN A 138 0.96 -7.25 -9.31
CA ASN A 138 1.37 -6.27 -8.28
C ASN A 138 2.50 -5.30 -8.68
N GLU A 139 3.06 -5.42 -9.89
CA GLU A 139 4.16 -4.60 -10.42
C GLU A 139 3.85 -4.16 -11.87
N ASP A 140 2.57 -3.90 -12.20
CA ASP A 140 2.10 -3.64 -13.57
C ASP A 140 2.99 -2.62 -14.32
N ASN A 141 3.67 -3.08 -15.37
CA ASN A 141 4.60 -2.27 -16.16
C ASN A 141 3.92 -1.09 -16.88
N LEU A 142 2.59 -1.09 -16.99
CA LEU A 142 1.83 -0.05 -17.67
C LEU A 142 1.26 1.01 -16.71
N CYS A 143 1.52 0.91 -15.40
CA CYS A 143 1.12 1.89 -14.39
C CYS A 143 2.32 2.76 -13.94
N SER A 144 2.46 3.09 -12.65
CA SER A 144 3.54 3.97 -12.17
C SER A 144 4.94 3.41 -12.51
N ASN A 145 5.09 2.08 -12.60
CA ASN A 145 6.31 1.42 -13.04
C ASN A 145 6.74 1.76 -14.49
N ALA A 146 5.86 2.34 -15.31
CA ALA A 146 6.20 2.79 -16.67
C ALA A 146 7.16 3.99 -16.66
N HIS A 147 7.24 4.73 -15.55
CA HIS A 147 8.04 5.94 -15.46
C HIS A 147 9.55 5.68 -15.38
N ARG A 148 10.32 6.65 -15.91
CA ARG A 148 11.80 6.63 -15.89
C ARG A 148 12.41 7.69 -14.98
N TYR A 149 11.58 8.64 -14.57
CA TYR A 149 11.95 9.76 -13.72
C TYR A 149 10.89 9.86 -12.65
N PHE A 150 11.33 10.04 -11.41
CA PHE A 150 10.46 10.09 -10.25
C PHE A 150 10.53 11.47 -9.58
N ASP A 151 9.46 11.84 -8.90
CA ASP A 151 9.32 13.11 -8.20
C ASP A 151 8.89 12.85 -6.75
N ILE A 152 9.64 13.42 -5.80
CA ILE A 152 9.28 13.33 -4.39
C ILE A 152 8.10 14.22 -4.04
N ASN A 153 7.80 15.26 -4.83
CA ASN A 153 6.65 16.12 -4.58
C ASN A 153 5.33 15.36 -4.76
N ASP A 154 5.25 14.45 -5.73
CA ASP A 154 4.05 13.61 -5.95
C ASP A 154 3.76 12.75 -4.69
N HIS A 155 4.78 12.41 -3.90
CA HIS A 155 4.60 11.70 -2.63
C HIS A 155 3.90 12.53 -1.54
N LEU A 156 3.99 13.86 -1.61
CA LEU A 156 3.56 14.76 -0.54
C LEU A 156 2.09 15.20 -0.68
N PHE A 157 1.49 15.03 -1.85
CA PHE A 157 0.15 15.52 -2.16
C PHE A 157 -0.81 14.39 -2.50
N TYR A 158 -1.96 14.33 -1.83
CA TYR A 158 -3.00 13.35 -2.06
C TYR A 158 -4.37 14.05 -2.00
N PHE A 159 -5.21 13.87 -3.03
CA PHE A 159 -6.55 14.46 -3.15
C PHE A 159 -6.59 15.99 -3.05
N GLY A 160 -5.54 16.67 -3.53
CA GLY A 160 -5.40 18.13 -3.48
C GLY A 160 -4.83 18.68 -2.16
N HIS A 161 -4.44 17.83 -1.21
CA HIS A 161 -3.92 18.24 0.09
C HIS A 161 -2.46 17.84 0.27
N HIS A 162 -1.63 18.74 0.82
CA HIS A 162 -0.33 18.36 1.35
C HIS A 162 -0.54 17.52 2.62
N VAL A 163 -0.13 16.25 2.60
CA VAL A 163 -0.55 15.25 3.60
C VAL A 163 -0.14 15.65 5.02
N SER A 164 1.09 16.13 5.19
CA SER A 164 1.60 16.52 6.52
C SER A 164 0.89 17.75 7.06
N ASP A 165 0.70 18.79 6.23
CA ASP A 165 0.07 20.04 6.66
C ASP A 165 -1.40 19.80 7.02
N TYR A 166 -2.10 19.05 6.17
CA TYR A 166 -3.49 18.68 6.40
C TYR A 166 -3.67 17.90 7.71
N GLY A 167 -2.75 16.98 8.00
CA GLY A 167 -2.76 16.22 9.26
C GLY A 167 -2.48 17.10 10.48
N VAL A 168 -1.46 17.96 10.44
CA VAL A 168 -1.11 18.89 11.53
C VAL A 168 -2.25 19.87 11.81
N ASN A 169 -3.01 20.27 10.78
CA ASN A 169 -4.17 21.14 10.90
C ASN A 169 -5.46 20.42 11.37
N GLY A 170 -5.38 19.13 11.72
CA GLY A 170 -6.51 18.36 12.23
C GLY A 170 -7.50 17.95 11.14
N CYS A 171 -6.98 17.61 9.95
CA CYS A 171 -7.76 17.22 8.78
C CYS A 171 -8.71 18.33 8.32
N ARG A 172 -8.17 19.54 8.18
CA ARG A 172 -8.89 20.72 7.69
C ARG A 172 -8.03 21.48 6.71
N ASP A 173 -8.68 22.01 5.68
CA ASP A 173 -8.06 22.97 4.77
C ASP A 173 -7.82 24.30 5.51
N LEU A 174 -6.70 24.94 5.17
CA LEU A 174 -6.35 26.28 5.64
C LEU A 174 -7.23 27.34 4.97
#